data_AF-A0A350BWX0-F1
#
_entry.id   AF-A0A350BWX0-F1
#
_cell.length_a   1.000
_cell.length_b   1.000
_cell.length_c   1.000
_cell.angle_alpha   90.00
_cell.angle_beta   90.00
_cell.angle_gamma   90.00
#
_symmetry.space_group_name_H-M   'P 1'
#
loop_
_entity.id
_entity.type
_entity.pdbx_description
1 polymer ?
#
loop_
_entity_poly.entity_id
_entity_poly.type
_entity_poly.pdbx_seq_one_letter_code
_entity_poly.pdbx_strand_id
1 'polypeptide(L)'
;MPLAWIDEIYGIEPAINFLHGNGYTSKIWPHEGVEKQFLAYLPLQGWLHILTQYLLGFSIYMVRFPYAIYLLLGGLFLYKALKKTHINTLVSLFIIILVLNEKSLFETTRGIRVEPITFLLLSISVYGFSTKKIHIVALASSLMIVLHPYVWPAAGVFLFACFYFWNKTTIHPVLRFIKPNILWLMPVSILVFFLFFIHFDIELLYSQFVNQAERHTSFGGISSRFYNHFIRRFWPYYITQPYVPLLVYFALGYSIYKAVKMEWNPAVIAILLTHVVWFAILGPMHRY
;
A
#
# COMPACT_ATOMS: atom_id res chain seq x y z
N MET A 1 -25.75 -16.59 7.09
CA MET A 1 -26.02 -15.47 6.17
C MET A 1 -24.70 -14.87 5.73
N PRO A 2 -24.50 -14.55 4.46
CA PRO A 2 -23.36 -13.74 4.06
C PRO A 2 -23.51 -12.34 4.67
N LEU A 3 -22.72 -12.05 5.71
CA LEU A 3 -22.63 -10.73 6.32
C LEU A 3 -21.59 -9.91 5.57
N ALA A 4 -21.99 -8.78 4.98
CA ALA A 4 -21.10 -7.79 4.38
C ALA A 4 -20.61 -6.81 5.46
N TRP A 5 -19.34 -6.44 5.41
CA TRP A 5 -18.77 -5.45 6.32
C TRP A 5 -19.10 -4.04 5.85
N ILE A 6 -19.18 -3.09 6.78
CA ILE A 6 -19.39 -1.67 6.43
C ILE A 6 -18.31 -1.19 5.47
N ASP A 7 -17.03 -1.40 5.79
CA ASP A 7 -15.92 -0.99 4.93
C ASP A 7 -15.97 -1.63 3.52
N GLU A 8 -16.49 -2.86 3.42
CA GLU A 8 -16.69 -3.56 2.13
C GLU A 8 -17.75 -2.85 1.29
N ILE A 9 -18.88 -2.47 1.89
CA ILE A 9 -19.97 -1.74 1.20
C ILE A 9 -19.47 -0.35 0.77
N TYR A 10 -18.82 0.38 1.68
CA TYR A 10 -18.26 1.71 1.42
C TYR A 10 -17.21 1.70 0.30
N GLY A 11 -16.42 0.62 0.19
CA GLY A 11 -15.41 0.49 -0.86
C GLY A 11 -15.97 0.07 -2.22
N ILE A 12 -17.03 -0.75 -2.25
CA ILE A 12 -17.55 -1.35 -3.49
C ILE A 12 -18.63 -0.51 -4.18
N GLU A 13 -19.44 0.23 -3.42
CA GLU A 13 -20.60 0.95 -3.93
C GLU A 13 -20.28 1.93 -5.08
N PRO A 14 -19.19 2.73 -5.03
CA PRO A 14 -18.82 3.58 -6.15
C PRO A 14 -18.52 2.82 -7.45
N ALA A 15 -17.93 1.64 -7.34
CA ALA A 15 -17.66 0.79 -8.50
C ALA A 15 -18.95 0.20 -9.09
N ILE A 16 -19.91 -0.19 -8.25
CA ILE A 16 -21.22 -0.69 -8.69
C ILE A 16 -22.00 0.42 -9.41
N ASN A 17 -22.03 1.63 -8.84
CA ASN A 17 -22.69 2.79 -9.46
C ASN A 17 -22.10 3.07 -10.85
N PHE A 18 -20.77 2.99 -10.98
CA PHE A 18 -20.10 3.16 -12.26
C PHE A 18 -20.52 2.11 -13.29
N LEU A 19 -20.56 0.83 -12.90
CA LEU A 19 -20.98 -0.26 -13.78
C LEU A 19 -22.45 -0.18 -14.21
N HIS A 20 -23.31 0.47 -13.42
CA HIS A 20 -24.70 0.75 -13.78
C HIS A 20 -24.89 2.04 -14.59
N GLY A 21 -23.81 2.73 -14.97
CA GLY A 21 -23.89 3.97 -15.75
C GLY A 21 -24.23 5.23 -14.94
N ASN A 22 -24.22 5.16 -13.61
CA ASN A 22 -24.50 6.29 -12.71
C ASN A 22 -23.25 7.13 -12.37
N GLY A 23 -22.14 6.89 -13.08
CA GLY A 23 -20.84 7.47 -12.77
C GLY A 23 -20.17 6.83 -11.55
N TYR A 24 -18.92 7.22 -11.27
CA TYR A 24 -18.18 6.76 -10.09
C TYR A 24 -18.56 7.62 -8.89
N THR A 25 -19.73 7.35 -8.31
CA THR A 25 -20.42 8.20 -7.30
C THR A 25 -20.78 7.40 -6.06
N SER A 26 -21.09 8.07 -4.95
CA SER A 26 -21.54 7.41 -3.71
C SER A 26 -22.68 8.15 -3.04
N LYS A 27 -23.60 7.39 -2.41
CA LYS A 27 -24.68 7.89 -1.55
C LYS A 27 -24.47 7.65 -0.06
N ILE A 28 -23.49 6.83 0.28
CA ILE A 28 -23.25 6.35 1.65
C ILE A 28 -22.06 7.04 2.31
N TRP A 29 -21.19 7.66 1.51
CA TRP A 29 -20.06 8.43 2.01
C TRP A 29 -20.50 9.81 2.54
N PRO A 30 -20.01 10.24 3.72
CA PRO A 30 -20.46 11.50 4.35
C PRO A 30 -19.80 12.77 3.78
N HIS A 31 -18.98 12.67 2.74
CA HIS A 31 -18.25 13.82 2.20
C HIS A 31 -19.08 14.53 1.12
N GLU A 32 -19.03 15.86 1.10
CA GLU A 32 -19.72 16.63 0.08
C GLU A 32 -19.17 16.32 -1.32
N GLY A 33 -20.06 16.29 -2.32
CA GLY A 33 -19.69 16.07 -3.72
C GLY A 33 -19.45 14.61 -4.13
N VAL A 34 -19.47 13.64 -3.21
CA VAL A 34 -19.36 12.20 -3.55
C VAL A 34 -20.49 11.70 -4.44
N GLU A 35 -21.66 12.34 -4.36
CA GLU A 35 -22.81 12.11 -5.25
C GLU A 35 -22.54 12.53 -6.71
N LYS A 36 -21.59 13.46 -6.93
CA LYS A 36 -21.17 13.89 -8.26
C LYS A 36 -20.00 13.05 -8.76
N GLN A 37 -18.99 12.87 -7.92
CA GLN A 37 -17.85 11.99 -8.16
C GLN A 37 -17.17 11.63 -6.84
N PHE A 38 -16.91 10.34 -6.65
CA PHE A 38 -16.26 9.79 -5.47
C PHE A 38 -14.74 9.83 -5.62
N LEU A 39 -14.09 10.71 -4.84
CA LEU A 39 -12.65 10.98 -4.85
C LEU A 39 -12.03 10.93 -3.45
N ALA A 40 -12.75 10.38 -2.47
CA ALA A 40 -12.27 10.27 -1.09
C ALA A 40 -11.13 9.22 -0.93
N TYR A 41 -10.96 8.34 -1.92
CA TYR A 41 -9.87 7.36 -2.00
C TYR A 41 -9.08 7.48 -3.29
N LEU A 42 -7.83 7.02 -3.25
CA LEU A 42 -7.01 6.85 -4.44
C LEU A 42 -7.56 5.73 -5.34
N PRO A 43 -7.35 5.81 -6.66
CA PRO A 43 -8.23 5.16 -7.60
C PRO A 43 -7.97 3.65 -7.78
N LEU A 44 -6.78 3.13 -7.42
CA LEU A 44 -6.41 1.77 -7.82
C LEU A 44 -7.36 0.72 -7.26
N GLN A 45 -7.77 0.84 -6.00
CA GLN A 45 -8.72 -0.09 -5.41
C GLN A 45 -10.06 -0.02 -6.14
N GLY A 46 -10.54 1.18 -6.44
CA GLY A 46 -11.77 1.43 -7.21
C GLY A 46 -11.72 0.84 -8.62
N TRP A 47 -10.61 1.02 -9.33
CA TRP A 47 -10.42 0.45 -10.67
C TRP A 47 -10.41 -1.08 -10.66
N LEU A 48 -9.75 -1.69 -9.67
CA LEU A 48 -9.77 -3.14 -9.50
C LEU A 48 -11.18 -3.65 -9.16
N HIS A 49 -11.94 -2.89 -8.39
CA HIS A 49 -13.34 -3.18 -8.13
C HIS A 49 -14.19 -3.15 -9.40
N ILE A 50 -14.12 -2.07 -10.17
CA ILE A 50 -14.81 -1.94 -11.45
C ILE A 50 -14.46 -3.13 -12.36
N LEU A 51 -13.17 -3.41 -12.53
CA LEU A 51 -12.70 -4.50 -13.40
C LEU A 51 -13.19 -5.87 -12.93
N THR A 52 -13.05 -6.18 -11.64
CA THR A 52 -13.40 -7.51 -11.11
C THR A 52 -14.90 -7.73 -11.10
N GLN A 53 -15.71 -6.72 -10.75
CA GLN A 53 -17.17 -6.85 -10.76
C GLN A 53 -17.74 -6.87 -12.18
N TYR A 54 -17.09 -6.20 -13.13
CA TYR A 54 -17.42 -6.34 -14.55
C TYR A 54 -17.21 -7.77 -15.05
N LEU A 55 -16.13 -8.44 -14.63
CA LEU A 55 -15.78 -9.79 -15.10
C LEU A 55 -16.50 -10.92 -14.34
N LEU A 56 -16.66 -10.78 -13.02
CA LEU A 56 -17.16 -11.86 -12.15
C LEU A 56 -18.64 -11.68 -11.77
N GLY A 57 -19.23 -10.52 -12.06
CA GLY A 57 -20.54 -10.14 -11.59
C GLY A 57 -20.57 -9.84 -10.08
N PHE A 58 -21.73 -9.40 -9.59
CA PHE A 58 -21.89 -8.97 -8.22
C PHE A 58 -22.44 -10.09 -7.32
N SER A 59 -21.58 -10.61 -6.44
CA SER A 59 -21.98 -11.41 -5.27
C SER A 59 -20.92 -11.28 -4.19
N ILE A 60 -21.29 -11.45 -2.92
CA ILE A 60 -20.34 -11.31 -1.80
C ILE A 60 -19.09 -12.19 -1.93
N TYR A 61 -19.24 -13.38 -2.53
CA TYR A 61 -18.10 -14.28 -2.79
C TYR A 61 -17.21 -13.73 -3.90
N MET A 62 -17.80 -13.19 -4.96
CA MET A 62 -17.06 -12.62 -6.10
C MET A 62 -16.41 -11.27 -5.78
N VAL A 63 -16.92 -10.50 -4.81
CA VAL A 63 -16.24 -9.29 -4.33
C VAL A 63 -15.00 -9.67 -3.51
N ARG A 64 -15.08 -10.71 -2.67
CA ARG A 64 -13.97 -11.14 -1.79
C ARG A 64 -12.93 -11.99 -2.50
N PHE A 65 -13.33 -12.74 -3.52
CA PHE A 65 -12.47 -13.68 -4.23
C PHE A 65 -11.18 -13.02 -4.79
N PRO A 66 -11.23 -11.87 -5.49
CA PRO A 66 -10.02 -11.17 -5.94
C PRO A 66 -9.04 -10.85 -4.81
N TYR A 67 -9.54 -10.48 -3.63
CA TYR A 67 -8.70 -10.13 -2.47
C TYR A 67 -7.99 -11.35 -1.89
N ALA A 68 -8.66 -12.51 -1.86
CA ALA A 68 -8.01 -13.77 -1.52
C ALA A 68 -6.91 -14.13 -2.52
N ILE A 69 -7.15 -13.90 -3.82
CA ILE A 69 -6.13 -14.10 -4.86
C ILE A 69 -4.96 -13.14 -4.68
N TYR A 70 -5.19 -11.86 -4.37
CA TYR A 70 -4.12 -10.91 -4.10
C TYR A 70 -3.25 -11.34 -2.91
N LEU A 71 -3.88 -11.81 -1.83
CA LEU A 71 -3.18 -12.34 -0.66
C LEU A 71 -2.30 -13.55 -1.02
N LEU A 72 -2.86 -14.55 -1.73
CA LEU A 72 -2.14 -15.76 -2.13
C LEU A 72 -0.99 -15.45 -3.10
N LEU A 73 -1.21 -14.58 -4.08
CA LEU A 73 -0.18 -14.14 -5.01
C LEU A 73 0.93 -13.36 -4.29
N GLY A 74 0.57 -12.51 -3.31
CA GLY A 74 1.55 -11.82 -2.47
C GLY A 74 2.45 -12.80 -1.74
N GLY A 75 1.85 -13.83 -1.12
CA GLY A 75 2.59 -14.92 -0.48
C GLY A 75 3.52 -15.67 -1.44
N LEU A 76 3.06 -15.96 -2.66
CA LEU A 76 3.87 -16.61 -3.70
C LEU A 76 5.06 -15.74 -4.13
N PHE A 77 4.85 -14.45 -4.37
CA PHE A 77 5.93 -13.54 -4.75
C PHE A 77 6.94 -13.35 -3.62
N LEU A 78 6.47 -13.22 -2.37
CA LEU A 78 7.34 -13.16 -1.21
C LEU A 78 8.16 -14.44 -1.06
N TYR A 79 7.53 -15.61 -1.20
CA TYR A 79 8.23 -16.90 -1.18
C TYR A 79 9.33 -16.95 -2.26
N LYS A 80 9.00 -16.59 -3.50
CA LYS A 80 9.97 -16.53 -4.60
C LYS A 80 11.13 -15.57 -4.31
N ALA A 81 10.86 -14.44 -3.67
CA ALA A 81 11.88 -13.48 -3.26
C ALA A 81 12.80 -14.05 -2.17
N LEU A 82 12.25 -14.70 -1.14
CA LEU A 82 13.03 -15.36 -0.07
C LEU A 82 13.91 -16.49 -0.63
N LYS A 83 13.45 -17.21 -1.65
CA LYS A 83 14.30 -18.22 -2.32
C LYS A 83 15.50 -17.60 -3.05
N LYS A 84 15.45 -16.32 -3.45
CA LYS A 84 16.58 -15.60 -4.04
C LYS A 84 17.62 -15.17 -3.02
N THR A 85 17.29 -15.16 -1.73
CA THR A 85 18.23 -14.90 -0.63
C THR A 85 18.81 -16.18 -0.01
N HIS A 86 18.61 -17.33 -0.66
CA HIS A 86 19.07 -18.65 -0.19
C HIS A 86 18.51 -19.10 1.17
N ILE A 87 17.40 -18.51 1.62
CA ILE A 87 16.70 -18.97 2.82
C ILE A 87 16.13 -20.39 2.57
N ASN A 88 16.27 -21.27 3.56
CA ASN A 88 15.73 -22.62 3.51
C ASN A 88 14.19 -22.57 3.34
N THR A 89 13.66 -23.49 2.54
CA THR A 89 12.23 -23.61 2.25
C THR A 89 11.35 -23.65 3.51
N LEU A 90 11.74 -24.38 4.56
CA LEU A 90 10.96 -24.44 5.80
C LEU A 90 10.86 -23.08 6.48
N VAL A 91 11.98 -22.34 6.54
CA VAL A 91 12.01 -20.99 7.12
C VAL A 91 11.20 -20.02 6.25
N SER A 92 11.30 -20.13 4.93
CA SER A 92 10.49 -19.32 4.01
C SER A 92 9.00 -19.59 4.21
N LEU A 93 8.58 -20.85 4.26
CA LEU A 93 7.17 -21.21 4.49
C LEU A 93 6.69 -20.74 5.85
N PHE A 94 7.51 -20.87 6.90
CA PHE A 94 7.18 -20.35 8.23
C PHE A 94 6.93 -18.83 8.20
N ILE A 95 7.80 -18.05 7.54
CA ILE A 95 7.62 -16.60 7.37
C ILE A 95 6.32 -16.30 6.60
N ILE A 96 6.04 -17.01 5.50
CA ILE A 96 4.80 -16.83 4.74
C ILE A 96 3.58 -17.13 5.61
N ILE A 97 3.59 -18.22 6.38
CA ILE A 97 2.49 -18.59 7.29
C ILE A 97 2.27 -17.49 8.31
N LEU A 98 3.34 -16.95 8.93
CA LEU A 98 3.21 -15.86 9.90
C LEU A 98 2.58 -14.60 9.30
N VAL A 99 2.96 -14.23 8.08
CA VAL A 99 2.42 -13.04 7.39
C VAL A 99 0.98 -13.26 6.96
N LEU A 100 0.65 -14.43 6.37
CA LEU A 100 -0.71 -14.73 5.91
C LEU A 100 -1.71 -14.89 7.05
N ASN A 101 -1.23 -15.28 8.24
CA ASN A 101 -2.06 -15.37 9.46
C ASN A 101 -2.00 -14.11 10.32
N GLU A 102 -1.32 -13.05 9.87
CA GLU A 102 -1.39 -11.74 10.53
C GLU A 102 -2.85 -11.24 10.50
N LYS A 103 -3.37 -10.89 11.67
CA LYS A 103 -4.80 -10.65 11.90
C LYS A 103 -5.32 -9.51 11.02
N SER A 104 -4.56 -8.42 10.91
CA SER A 104 -4.93 -7.30 10.05
C SER A 104 -5.09 -7.76 8.62
N LEU A 105 -4.08 -8.44 8.06
CA LEU A 105 -4.04 -8.84 6.65
C LEU A 105 -5.15 -9.85 6.32
N PHE A 106 -5.44 -10.77 7.23
CA PHE A 106 -6.52 -11.72 7.07
C PHE A 106 -7.91 -11.05 7.13
N GLU A 107 -8.19 -10.24 8.15
CA GLU A 107 -9.49 -9.56 8.28
C GLU A 107 -9.71 -8.53 7.18
N THR A 108 -8.66 -7.82 6.74
CA THR A 108 -8.73 -6.87 5.62
C THR A 108 -8.94 -7.54 4.27
N THR A 109 -8.55 -8.80 4.11
CA THR A 109 -8.92 -9.61 2.94
C THR A 109 -10.42 -9.88 2.91
N ARG A 110 -11.03 -10.17 4.07
CA ARG A 110 -12.48 -10.36 4.19
C ARG A 110 -13.25 -9.05 4.06
N GLY A 111 -12.70 -7.96 4.57
CA GLY A 111 -13.26 -6.61 4.52
C GLY A 111 -12.96 -5.86 3.21
N ILE A 112 -12.23 -6.47 2.28
CA ILE A 112 -12.03 -5.95 0.91
C ILE A 112 -11.33 -4.59 0.95
N ARG A 113 -10.29 -4.50 1.77
CA ARG A 113 -9.52 -3.27 2.03
C ARG A 113 -8.23 -3.27 1.22
N VAL A 114 -7.50 -2.16 1.20
CA VAL A 114 -6.30 -1.98 0.36
C VAL A 114 -5.09 -2.85 0.75
N GLU A 115 -5.08 -3.44 1.95
CA GLU A 115 -3.93 -4.13 2.54
C GLU A 115 -3.48 -5.38 1.75
N PRO A 116 -4.36 -6.27 1.26
CA PRO A 116 -3.95 -7.41 0.42
C PRO A 116 -3.34 -6.97 -0.91
N ILE A 117 -3.85 -5.89 -1.52
CA ILE A 117 -3.28 -5.30 -2.74
C ILE A 117 -1.90 -4.73 -2.42
N THR A 118 -1.78 -4.02 -1.28
CA THR A 118 -0.50 -3.48 -0.79
C THR A 118 0.52 -4.58 -0.59
N PHE A 119 0.13 -5.66 0.10
CA PHE A 119 0.99 -6.82 0.35
C PHE A 119 1.47 -7.46 -0.95
N LEU A 120 0.58 -7.62 -1.93
CA LEU A 120 0.92 -8.10 -3.27
C LEU A 120 1.96 -7.19 -3.94
N LEU A 121 1.71 -5.88 -4.01
CA LEU A 121 2.59 -4.93 -4.71
C LEU A 121 3.97 -4.80 -4.03
N LEU A 122 4.01 -4.80 -2.69
CA LEU A 122 5.27 -4.84 -1.95
C LEU A 122 6.03 -6.14 -2.23
N SER A 123 5.36 -7.29 -2.21
CA SER A 123 5.98 -8.59 -2.49
C SER A 123 6.50 -8.69 -3.93
N ILE A 124 5.76 -8.16 -4.90
CA ILE A 124 6.22 -8.03 -6.30
C ILE A 124 7.45 -7.14 -6.39
N SER A 125 7.48 -6.02 -5.65
CA SER A 125 8.61 -5.09 -5.63
C SER A 125 9.87 -5.73 -5.05
N VAL A 126 9.74 -6.42 -3.91
CA VAL A 126 10.85 -7.17 -3.29
C VAL A 126 11.35 -8.29 -4.21
N TYR A 127 10.43 -9.04 -4.83
CA TYR A 127 10.79 -10.05 -5.83
C TYR A 127 11.52 -9.43 -7.04
N GLY A 128 11.03 -8.32 -7.57
CA GLY A 128 11.63 -7.59 -8.67
C GLY A 128 13.06 -7.16 -8.36
N PHE A 129 13.32 -6.61 -7.16
CA PHE A 129 14.68 -6.29 -6.72
C PHE A 129 15.55 -7.54 -6.60
N SER A 130 15.05 -8.61 -5.98
CA SER A 130 15.80 -9.87 -5.79
C SER A 130 16.19 -10.54 -7.12
N THR A 131 15.46 -10.25 -8.19
CA THR A 131 15.69 -10.77 -9.54
C THR A 131 16.26 -9.73 -10.51
N LYS A 132 16.61 -8.54 -10.02
CA LYS A 132 17.11 -7.40 -10.81
C LYS A 132 16.15 -6.94 -11.93
N LYS A 133 14.85 -7.25 -11.81
CA LYS A 133 13.79 -6.85 -12.75
C LYS A 133 13.22 -5.49 -12.37
N ILE A 134 14.00 -4.44 -12.57
CA ILE A 134 13.67 -3.06 -12.15
C ILE A 134 12.39 -2.49 -12.77
N HIS A 135 11.99 -2.94 -13.97
CA HIS A 135 10.71 -2.57 -14.59
C HIS A 135 9.50 -3.05 -13.77
N ILE A 136 9.58 -4.26 -13.21
CA ILE A 136 8.52 -4.82 -12.36
C ILE A 136 8.38 -4.02 -11.08
N VAL A 137 9.52 -3.64 -10.48
CA VAL A 137 9.54 -2.80 -9.28
C VAL A 137 8.96 -1.42 -9.56
N ALA A 138 9.37 -0.78 -10.66
CA ALA A 138 8.88 0.54 -11.03
C ALA A 138 7.36 0.52 -11.28
N LEU A 139 6.84 -0.50 -11.97
CA LEU A 139 5.40 -0.65 -12.19
C LEU A 139 4.65 -0.86 -10.86
N ALA A 140 5.08 -1.81 -10.04
CA ALA A 140 4.43 -2.10 -8.77
C ALA A 140 4.45 -0.88 -7.82
N SER A 141 5.56 -0.14 -7.80
CA SER A 141 5.70 1.07 -7.00
C SER A 141 4.85 2.23 -7.52
N SER A 142 4.70 2.34 -8.84
CA SER A 142 3.78 3.33 -9.45
C SER A 142 2.32 3.04 -9.10
N LEU A 143 1.93 1.76 -9.09
CA LEU A 143 0.61 1.34 -8.63
C LEU A 143 0.40 1.63 -7.13
N MET A 144 1.42 1.44 -6.29
CA MET A 144 1.35 1.79 -4.87
C MET A 144 1.11 3.30 -4.63
N ILE A 145 1.65 4.18 -5.49
CA ILE A 145 1.40 5.64 -5.37
C ILE A 145 -0.10 5.95 -5.46
N VAL A 146 -0.83 5.27 -6.34
CA VAL A 146 -2.28 5.48 -6.52
C VAL A 146 -3.14 4.47 -5.73
N LEU A 147 -2.54 3.79 -4.74
CA LEU A 147 -3.25 2.84 -3.88
C LEU A 147 -3.64 3.47 -2.54
N HIS A 148 -2.66 3.90 -1.73
CA HIS A 148 -2.94 4.46 -0.40
C HIS A 148 -1.74 5.27 0.16
N PRO A 149 -1.94 6.38 0.90
CA PRO A 149 -0.84 7.20 1.43
C PRO A 149 0.17 6.49 2.34
N TYR A 150 -0.27 5.53 3.16
CA TYR A 150 0.63 4.83 4.08
C TYR A 150 1.74 4.02 3.37
N VAL A 151 1.58 3.70 2.07
CA VAL A 151 2.59 2.98 1.28
C VAL A 151 3.51 3.90 0.48
N TRP A 152 3.21 5.21 0.41
CA TRP A 152 4.01 6.18 -0.34
C TRP A 152 5.48 6.22 0.06
N PRO A 153 5.88 6.08 1.35
CA PRO A 153 7.30 6.01 1.72
C PRO A 153 8.04 4.89 1.00
N ALA A 154 7.50 3.67 1.02
CA ALA A 154 8.10 2.52 0.38
C ALA A 154 8.08 2.65 -1.15
N ALA A 155 6.94 3.07 -1.72
CA ALA A 155 6.78 3.26 -3.16
C ALA A 155 7.76 4.30 -3.72
N GLY A 156 7.90 5.44 -3.04
CA GLY A 156 8.84 6.49 -3.40
C GLY A 156 10.28 5.97 -3.39
N VAL A 157 10.72 5.37 -2.27
CA VAL A 157 12.08 4.83 -2.14
C VAL A 157 12.39 3.79 -3.21
N PHE A 158 11.44 2.91 -3.53
CA PHE A 158 11.62 1.89 -4.57
C PHE A 158 11.71 2.49 -5.97
N LEU A 159 10.88 3.47 -6.31
CA LEU A 159 11.00 4.21 -7.58
C LEU A 159 12.32 4.94 -7.69
N PHE A 160 12.74 5.64 -6.64
CA PHE A 160 14.03 6.33 -6.60
C PHE A 160 15.19 5.36 -6.81
N ALA A 161 15.16 4.19 -6.17
CA ALA A 161 16.16 3.16 -6.37
C ALA A 161 16.17 2.64 -7.82
N CYS A 162 15.00 2.45 -8.43
CA CYS A 162 14.89 2.07 -9.84
C CYS A 162 15.54 3.09 -10.78
N PHE A 163 15.25 4.40 -10.60
CA PHE A 163 15.83 5.45 -11.43
C PHE A 163 17.35 5.54 -11.24
N TYR A 164 17.82 5.44 -10.00
CA TYR A 164 19.24 5.42 -9.67
C TYR A 164 19.97 4.24 -10.32
N PHE A 165 19.40 3.04 -10.25
CA PHE A 165 19.98 1.83 -10.86
C PHE A 165 19.87 1.81 -12.39
N TRP A 166 18.91 2.52 -12.98
CA TRP A 166 18.80 2.67 -14.43
C TRP A 166 19.93 3.58 -14.96
N ASN A 167 20.10 4.74 -14.34
CA ASN A 167 21.04 5.77 -14.79
C ASN A 167 22.49 5.54 -14.32
N LYS A 168 22.95 4.28 -14.28
CA LYS A 168 24.27 3.91 -13.73
C LYS A 168 25.45 4.61 -14.41
N THR A 169 25.34 5.03 -15.66
CA THR A 169 26.41 5.75 -16.37
C THR A 169 26.51 7.22 -16.00
N THR A 170 25.52 7.78 -15.29
CA THR A 170 25.52 9.19 -14.89
C THR A 170 26.29 9.35 -13.57
N ILE A 171 27.42 10.07 -13.60
CA ILE A 171 28.33 10.25 -12.47
C ILE A 171 27.72 11.16 -11.40
N HIS A 172 27.07 12.25 -11.81
CA HIS A 172 26.51 13.21 -10.87
C HIS A 172 25.29 12.60 -10.15
N PRO A 173 25.30 12.51 -8.80
CA PRO A 173 24.31 11.76 -8.04
C PRO A 173 22.89 12.30 -8.24
N VAL A 174 22.72 13.63 -8.20
CA VAL A 174 21.40 14.27 -8.41
C VAL A 174 20.86 14.00 -9.82
N LEU A 175 21.74 14.08 -10.84
CA LEU A 175 21.32 13.86 -12.23
C LEU A 175 20.95 12.40 -12.48
N ARG A 176 21.55 11.46 -11.74
CA ARG A 176 21.18 10.05 -11.77
C ARG A 176 19.70 9.84 -11.43
N PHE A 177 19.15 10.67 -10.56
CA PHE A 177 17.74 10.59 -10.16
C PHE A 177 16.82 11.31 -11.15
N ILE A 178 17.14 12.55 -11.49
CA ILE A 178 16.22 13.41 -12.27
C ILE A 178 16.28 13.15 -13.78
N LYS A 179 17.32 12.46 -14.28
CA LYS A 179 17.45 12.17 -15.70
C LYS A 179 16.29 11.27 -16.15
N PRO A 180 15.40 11.78 -17.02
CA PRO A 180 14.27 11.02 -17.51
C PRO A 180 14.73 9.74 -18.19
N ASN A 181 13.95 8.68 -18.01
CA ASN A 181 14.17 7.37 -18.63
C ASN A 181 12.83 6.66 -18.80
N ILE A 182 12.82 5.51 -19.48
CA ILE A 182 11.61 4.77 -19.79
C ILE A 182 10.78 4.38 -18.55
N LEU A 183 11.41 4.23 -17.37
CA LEU A 183 10.72 3.90 -16.13
C LEU A 183 9.84 5.06 -15.62
N TRP A 184 10.13 6.31 -15.99
CA TRP A 184 9.29 7.47 -15.65
C TRP A 184 7.92 7.41 -16.31
N LEU A 185 7.80 6.72 -17.45
CA LEU A 185 6.52 6.55 -18.11
C LEU A 185 5.52 5.79 -17.23
N MET A 186 5.97 4.91 -16.33
CA MET A 186 5.07 4.14 -15.47
C MET A 186 4.30 5.02 -14.46
N PRO A 187 4.95 5.77 -13.54
CA PRO A 187 4.21 6.62 -12.62
C PRO A 187 3.52 7.78 -13.34
N VAL A 188 4.12 8.34 -14.39
CA VAL A 188 3.51 9.45 -15.15
C VAL A 188 2.24 8.98 -15.86
N SER A 189 2.25 7.85 -16.57
CA SER A 189 1.05 7.37 -17.27
C SER A 189 -0.08 7.02 -16.31
N ILE A 190 0.21 6.40 -15.16
CA ILE A 190 -0.79 6.07 -14.15
C ILE A 190 -1.41 7.34 -13.55
N LEU A 191 -0.59 8.35 -13.24
CA LEU A 191 -1.09 9.63 -12.72
C LEU A 191 -1.90 10.39 -13.77
N VAL A 192 -1.43 10.44 -15.02
CA VAL A 192 -2.18 11.05 -16.13
C VAL A 192 -3.52 10.34 -16.33
N PHE A 193 -3.54 9.00 -16.33
CA PHE A 193 -4.78 8.23 -16.42
C PHE A 193 -5.72 8.53 -15.23
N PHE A 194 -5.19 8.67 -14.02
CA PHE A 194 -5.98 9.12 -12.87
C PHE A 194 -6.58 10.50 -13.08
N LEU A 195 -5.78 11.47 -13.55
CA LEU A 195 -6.24 12.83 -13.84
C LEU A 195 -7.37 12.84 -14.89
N PHE A 196 -7.24 12.04 -15.95
CA PHE A 196 -8.32 11.87 -16.92
C PHE A 196 -9.56 11.22 -16.31
N PHE A 197 -9.40 10.20 -15.46
CA PHE A 197 -10.51 9.53 -14.79
C PHE A 197 -11.32 10.50 -13.89
N ILE A 198 -10.66 11.48 -13.30
CA ILE A 198 -11.30 12.51 -12.47
C ILE A 198 -11.69 13.78 -13.24
N HIS A 199 -11.61 13.76 -14.57
CA HIS A 199 -11.88 14.92 -15.42
C HIS A 199 -11.07 16.18 -15.03
N PHE A 200 -9.87 15.98 -14.47
CA PHE A 200 -9.03 17.04 -13.90
C PHE A 200 -9.70 17.86 -12.78
N ASP A 201 -10.70 17.31 -12.07
CA ASP A 201 -11.34 17.95 -10.91
C ASP A 201 -10.46 17.84 -9.65
N ILE A 202 -9.37 18.62 -9.65
CA ILE A 202 -8.39 18.66 -8.55
C ILE A 202 -9.00 19.26 -7.28
N GLU A 203 -9.93 20.20 -7.43
CA GLU A 203 -10.59 20.85 -6.30
C GLU A 203 -11.46 19.85 -5.52
N LEU A 204 -12.26 19.06 -6.23
CA LEU A 204 -13.05 17.99 -5.61
C LEU A 204 -12.16 16.90 -5.01
N LEU A 205 -11.08 16.52 -5.71
CA LEU A 205 -10.10 15.58 -5.17
C LEU A 205 -9.52 16.10 -3.85
N TYR A 206 -9.07 17.35 -3.81
CA TYR A 206 -8.49 17.94 -2.61
C TYR A 206 -9.51 17.99 -1.47
N SER A 207 -10.71 18.51 -1.72
CA SER A 207 -11.76 18.67 -0.72
C SER A 207 -12.26 17.33 -0.14
N GLN A 208 -12.28 16.24 -0.92
CA GLN A 208 -12.67 14.93 -0.37
C GLN A 208 -11.48 14.21 0.29
N PHE A 209 -10.36 14.10 -0.43
CA PHE A 209 -9.22 13.28 -0.01
C PHE A 209 -8.48 13.86 1.20
N VAL A 210 -8.24 15.17 1.22
CA VAL A 210 -7.51 15.82 2.32
C VAL A 210 -8.36 15.85 3.58
N ASN A 211 -9.65 16.18 3.46
CA ASN A 211 -10.58 16.15 4.59
C ASN A 211 -10.70 14.74 5.21
N GLN A 212 -10.65 13.69 4.39
CA GLN A 212 -10.56 12.32 4.90
C GLN A 212 -9.23 12.06 5.62
N ALA A 213 -8.12 12.57 5.09
CA ALA A 213 -6.78 12.40 5.66
C ALA A 213 -6.61 13.10 7.02
N GLU A 214 -7.24 14.26 7.24
CA GLU A 214 -7.16 15.01 8.51
C GLU A 214 -7.54 14.17 9.72
N ARG A 215 -8.57 13.32 9.59
CA ARG A 215 -9.02 12.39 10.63
C ARG A 215 -7.99 11.31 10.98
N HIS A 216 -6.95 11.15 10.15
CA HIS A 216 -5.92 10.12 10.27
C HIS A 216 -4.54 10.69 10.64
N THR A 217 -4.46 11.99 10.95
CA THR A 217 -3.22 12.67 11.27
C THR A 217 -2.69 12.33 12.67
N SER A 218 -1.37 12.45 12.84
CA SER A 218 -0.74 12.34 14.16
C SER A 218 -1.11 13.55 15.03
N PHE A 219 -1.31 13.30 16.33
CA PHE A 219 -1.77 14.33 17.27
C PHE A 219 -0.97 14.30 18.58
N GLY A 220 -1.01 15.43 19.28
CA GLY A 220 -0.28 15.67 20.52
C GLY A 220 1.20 16.02 20.33
N GLY A 221 1.86 16.34 21.45
CA GLY A 221 3.30 16.63 21.51
C GLY A 221 4.20 15.41 21.29
N ILE A 222 5.52 15.61 21.29
CA ILE A 222 6.51 14.58 20.96
C ILE A 222 6.37 13.32 21.82
N SER A 223 6.16 13.48 23.14
CA SER A 223 5.96 12.35 24.07
C SER A 223 4.72 11.53 23.73
N SER A 224 3.60 12.20 23.45
CA SER A 224 2.35 11.56 22.99
C SER A 224 2.57 10.83 21.67
N ARG A 225 3.32 11.40 20.72
CA ARG A 225 3.64 10.74 19.45
C ARG A 225 4.51 9.49 19.63
N PHE A 226 5.48 9.52 20.55
CA PHE A 226 6.26 8.34 20.92
C PHE A 226 5.37 7.23 21.47
N TYR A 227 4.52 7.54 22.45
CA TYR A 227 3.55 6.58 22.99
C TYR A 227 2.61 6.07 21.91
N ASN A 228 2.11 6.94 21.05
CA ASN A 228 1.19 6.58 19.98
C ASN A 228 1.84 5.64 18.95
N HIS A 229 3.10 5.89 18.58
CA HIS A 229 3.82 5.11 17.57
C HIS A 229 4.28 3.75 18.09
N PHE A 230 4.87 3.71 19.29
CA PHE A 230 5.45 2.49 19.85
C PHE A 230 4.52 1.72 20.78
N ILE A 231 3.46 2.30 21.32
CA ILE A 231 2.58 1.58 22.26
C ILE A 231 1.20 1.48 21.67
N ARG A 232 0.54 2.63 21.47
CA ARG A 232 -0.87 2.65 21.06
C ARG A 232 -1.08 1.89 19.76
N ARG A 233 -0.32 2.20 18.69
CA ARG A 233 -0.45 1.58 17.35
C ARG A 233 -0.53 0.05 17.38
N PHE A 234 0.23 -0.60 18.24
CA PHE A 234 0.32 -2.06 18.31
C PHE A 234 -0.41 -2.65 19.52
N TRP A 235 -1.18 -1.85 20.26
CA TRP A 235 -1.86 -2.27 21.48
C TRP A 235 -2.67 -3.58 21.32
N PRO A 236 -3.51 -3.74 20.27
CA PRO A 236 -4.24 -5.00 20.06
C PRO A 236 -3.32 -6.20 19.79
N TYR A 237 -2.15 -5.95 19.17
CA TYR A 237 -1.20 -6.99 18.78
C TYR A 237 -0.37 -7.50 19.94
N TYR A 238 -0.12 -6.71 20.98
CA TYR A 238 0.69 -7.16 22.12
C TYR A 238 0.12 -8.40 22.82
N ILE A 239 -1.21 -8.55 22.81
CA ILE A 239 -1.88 -9.69 23.44
C ILE A 239 -2.16 -10.77 22.41
N THR A 240 -2.67 -10.40 21.22
CA THR A 240 -3.20 -11.38 20.26
C THR A 240 -2.13 -11.96 19.34
N GLN A 241 -1.14 -11.17 18.94
CA GLN A 241 -0.10 -11.56 17.98
C GLN A 241 1.22 -10.82 18.29
N PRO A 242 1.87 -11.11 19.44
CA PRO A 242 3.03 -10.35 19.92
C PRO A 242 4.23 -10.40 18.96
N TYR A 243 4.29 -11.41 18.09
CA TYR A 243 5.31 -11.49 17.05
C TYR A 243 5.25 -10.33 16.04
N VAL A 244 4.09 -9.71 15.82
CA VAL A 244 3.93 -8.59 14.88
C VAL A 244 4.74 -7.36 15.32
N PRO A 245 4.51 -6.77 16.52
CA PRO A 245 5.32 -5.65 16.98
C PRO A 245 6.79 -6.02 17.14
N LEU A 246 7.12 -7.25 17.55
CA LEU A 246 8.50 -7.71 17.64
C LEU A 246 9.20 -7.69 16.27
N LEU A 247 8.55 -8.18 15.20
CA LEU A 247 9.11 -8.13 13.85
C LEU A 247 9.27 -6.70 13.35
N VAL A 248 8.30 -5.83 13.62
CA VAL A 248 8.36 -4.41 13.24
C VAL A 248 9.52 -3.70 13.95
N TYR A 249 9.69 -3.90 15.26
CA TYR A 249 10.78 -3.28 16.02
C TYR A 249 12.13 -3.87 15.68
N PHE A 250 12.20 -5.18 15.42
CA PHE A 250 13.41 -5.80 14.92
C PHE A 250 13.81 -5.22 13.56
N ALA A 251 12.86 -5.07 12.63
CA ALA A 251 13.11 -4.46 11.33
C ALA A 251 13.59 -3.01 11.44
N LEU A 252 12.99 -2.21 12.35
CA LEU A 252 13.44 -0.85 12.65
C LEU A 252 14.86 -0.84 13.22
N GLY A 253 15.12 -1.61 14.28
CA GLY A 253 16.42 -1.68 14.94
C GLY A 253 17.53 -2.15 13.99
N TYR A 254 17.25 -3.17 13.18
CA TYR A 254 18.16 -3.66 12.14
C TYR A 254 18.43 -2.58 11.08
N SER A 255 17.41 -1.83 10.66
CA SER A 255 17.56 -0.75 9.68
C SER A 255 18.39 0.41 10.24
N ILE A 256 18.20 0.77 11.52
CA ILE A 256 19.04 1.76 12.22
C ILE A 256 20.48 1.25 12.30
N TYR A 257 20.69 0.00 12.70
CA TYR A 257 22.02 -0.60 12.75
C TYR A 257 22.74 -0.54 11.39
N LYS A 258 22.05 -0.93 10.31
CA LYS A 258 22.59 -0.84 8.94
C LYS A 258 22.89 0.59 8.52
N ALA A 259 22.02 1.55 8.84
CA ALA A 259 22.25 2.97 8.58
C ALA A 259 23.49 3.50 9.31
N VAL A 260 23.68 3.15 10.59
CA VAL A 260 24.87 3.51 11.38
C VAL A 260 26.14 2.91 10.78
N LYS A 261 26.06 1.68 10.26
CA LYS A 261 27.18 1.05 9.52
C LYS A 261 27.36 1.59 8.09
N MET A 262 26.58 2.59 7.70
CA MET A 262 26.55 3.16 6.33
C MET A 262 26.22 2.13 5.24
N GLU A 263 25.56 1.03 5.61
CA GLU A 263 25.14 -0.05 4.71
C GLU A 263 23.72 0.23 4.17
N TRP A 264 23.60 1.32 3.42
CA TRP A 264 22.32 1.78 2.88
C TRP A 264 21.84 0.90 1.74
N ASN A 265 20.57 0.51 1.80
CA ASN A 265 19.86 -0.11 0.70
C ASN A 265 18.40 0.36 0.67
N PRO A 266 17.67 0.16 -0.45
CA PRO A 266 16.31 0.66 -0.58
C PRO A 266 15.35 0.15 0.51
N ALA A 267 15.51 -1.10 0.98
CA ALA A 267 14.66 -1.64 2.04
C ALA A 267 14.90 -0.94 3.39
N VAL A 268 16.17 -0.72 3.75
CA VAL A 268 16.55 0.02 4.98
C VAL A 268 15.96 1.43 4.97
N ILE A 269 16.11 2.15 3.85
CA ILE A 269 15.57 3.51 3.71
C ILE A 269 14.05 3.50 3.78
N ALA A 270 13.39 2.56 3.10
CA ALA A 270 11.93 2.43 3.10
C ALA A 270 11.37 2.18 4.51
N ILE A 271 12.00 1.29 5.30
CA ILE A 271 11.60 1.01 6.68
C ILE A 271 11.75 2.26 7.54
N LEU A 272 12.92 2.91 7.51
CA LEU A 272 13.19 4.11 8.31
C LEU A 272 12.19 5.23 7.97
N LEU A 273 11.98 5.50 6.68
CA LEU A 273 11.06 6.55 6.23
C LEU A 273 9.60 6.21 6.60
N THR A 274 9.20 4.94 6.52
CA THR A 274 7.87 4.50 6.96
C THR A 274 7.66 4.79 8.44
N HIS A 275 8.64 4.49 9.30
CA HIS A 275 8.56 4.82 10.72
C HIS A 275 8.53 6.33 10.99
N VAL A 276 9.28 7.13 10.23
CA VAL A 276 9.22 8.60 10.33
C VAL A 276 7.83 9.11 9.99
N VAL A 277 7.22 8.62 8.91
CA VAL A 277 5.85 9.00 8.52
C VAL A 277 4.82 8.52 9.53
N TRP A 278 4.95 7.31 10.07
CA TRP A 278 4.09 6.81 11.14
C TRP A 278 4.21 7.57 12.46
N PHE A 279 5.36 8.16 12.73
CA PHE A 279 5.59 8.95 13.93
C PHE A 279 5.11 10.40 13.75
N ALA A 280 5.41 11.01 12.60
CA ALA A 280 5.23 12.44 12.37
C ALA A 280 3.89 12.80 11.72
N ILE A 281 3.34 11.92 10.88
CA ILE A 281 2.20 12.25 10.00
C ILE A 281 0.98 11.40 10.31
N LEU A 282 1.13 10.08 10.48
CA LEU A 282 -0.01 9.16 10.61
C LEU A 282 -0.30 8.79 12.06
N GLY A 283 -1.54 8.99 12.52
CA GLY A 283 -1.98 8.54 13.84
C GLY A 283 -2.11 7.01 13.96
N PRO A 284 -2.16 6.46 15.18
CA PRO A 284 -2.54 5.06 15.40
C PRO A 284 -4.05 4.89 15.16
N MET A 285 -4.43 3.84 14.44
CA MET A 285 -5.82 3.52 14.12
C MET A 285 -6.10 2.06 14.46
N HIS A 286 -7.03 1.83 15.38
CA HIS A 286 -7.53 0.50 15.72
C HIS A 286 -8.87 0.31 15.04
N ARG A 287 -8.96 -0.69 14.18
CA ARG A 287 -10.23 -1.08 13.55
C ARG A 287 -10.61 -2.53 13.85
N TYR A 288 -9.65 -3.36 14.29
CA TYR A 288 -9.81 -4.78 14.59
C TYR A 288 -8.98 -5.21 15.82
#